data_AF-A0A2P2GTL3-F1
#
_entry.id   AF-A0A2P2GTL3-F1
#
_cell.length_a   1.000
_cell.length_b   1.000
_cell.length_c   1.000
_cell.angle_alpha   90.00
_cell.angle_beta   90.00
_cell.angle_gamma   90.00
#
_symmetry.space_group_name_H-M   'P 1'
#
loop_
_entity.id
_entity.type
_entity.pdbx_description
1 polymer ?
#
loop_
_entity_poly.entity_id
_entity_poly.type
_entity_poly.pdbx_seq_one_letter_code
_entity_poly.pdbx_strand_id
1 'polypeptide(L)' 'MPFGYLTRLAAAESTPDDPRGEGALVRQMTVVFDHYLAKALVGPDPIEGLKRFGFIETAAILEARIQY' A
#
# COMPACT_ATOMS: atom_id res chain seq x y z
N MET A 1 -2.31 -7.23 12.80
CA MET A 1 -1.81 -6.97 11.42
C MET A 1 -1.22 -8.25 10.86
N PRO A 2 -1.32 -8.53 9.54
CA PRO A 2 -0.72 -9.74 8.96
C PRO A 2 0.80 -9.74 9.16
N PHE A 3 1.36 -10.87 9.56
CA PHE A 3 2.79 -11.04 9.90
C PHE A 3 3.76 -10.54 8.81
N GLY A 4 3.37 -10.67 7.53
CA GLY A 4 4.16 -10.20 6.39
C GLY A 4 4.25 -8.67 6.23
N TYR A 5 3.35 -7.88 6.84
CA TYR A 5 3.44 -6.42 6.82
C TYR A 5 4.53 -5.91 7.75
N LEU A 6 4.51 -6.36 9.01
CA LEU A 6 5.50 -5.96 10.01
C LEU A 6 6.91 -6.42 9.63
N THR A 7 7.03 -7.60 9.01
CA THR A 7 8.31 -8.10 8.50
C THR A 7 8.85 -7.23 7.36
N ARG A 8 7.99 -6.79 6.42
CA ARG A 8 8.41 -5.91 5.32
C ARG A 8 8.73 -4.49 5.80
N LEU A 9 8.02 -3.98 6.81
CA LEU A 9 8.31 -2.70 7.45
C LEU A 9 9.67 -2.75 8.19
N ALA A 10 9.90 -3.77 9.02
CA ALA A 10 11.17 -3.95 9.72
C ALA A 10 12.34 -4.18 8.74
N ALA A 11 12.13 -4.88 7.62
CA ALA A 11 13.13 -5.01 6.55
C ALA A 11 13.41 -3.67 5.83
N ALA A 12 12.40 -2.81 5.67
CA ALA A 12 12.57 -1.48 5.10
C ALA A 12 13.34 -0.53 6.04
N GLU A 13 13.15 -0.67 7.35
CA GLU A 13 13.81 0.14 8.38
C GLU A 13 15.23 -0.34 8.74
N SER A 14 15.57 -1.60 8.50
CA SER A 14 16.80 -2.24 9.03
C SER A 14 18.02 -2.27 8.10
N THR A 15 18.03 -1.60 6.94
CA THR A 15 19.17 -1.73 6.01
C THR A 15 20.35 -0.83 6.41
N PRO A 16 21.54 -1.41 6.71
CA PRO A 16 22.79 -0.67 6.75
C PRO A 16 23.28 -0.45 5.31
N ASP A 17 23.95 0.68 5.05
CA ASP A 17 24.50 1.10 3.75
C ASP A 17 23.50 1.62 2.68
N ASP A 18 22.61 2.53 3.07
CA ASP A 18 22.04 3.51 2.14
C ASP A 18 22.61 4.91 2.44
N PRO A 19 23.79 5.29 1.89
CA PRO A 19 24.43 6.56 2.18
C PRO A 19 23.62 7.79 1.70
N ARG A 20 22.52 7.60 0.95
CA ARG A 20 21.63 8.67 0.49
C ARG A 20 20.20 8.57 1.04
N GLY A 21 19.81 7.46 1.65
CA GLY A 21 18.47 7.22 2.21
C GLY A 21 17.36 6.97 1.17
N GLU A 22 17.68 6.98 -0.13
CA GLU A 22 16.72 6.90 -1.22
C GLU A 22 16.09 5.50 -1.34
N GLY A 23 16.87 4.44 -1.11
CA GLY A 23 16.40 3.05 -1.13
C GLY A 23 15.53 2.72 0.08
N ALA A 24 15.86 3.26 1.25
CA ALA A 24 15.04 3.10 2.47
C ALA A 24 13.67 3.77 2.31
N LEU A 25 13.65 5.01 1.80
CA LEU A 25 12.41 5.75 1.55
C LEU A 25 11.51 5.02 0.54
N VAL A 26 12.07 4.55 -0.58
CA VAL A 26 11.30 3.82 -1.60
C VAL A 26 10.68 2.54 -1.01
N ARG A 27 11.44 1.77 -0.22
CA ARG A 27 10.94 0.55 0.44
C ARG A 27 9.83 0.87 1.44
N GLN A 28 9.99 1.92 2.25
CA GLN A 28 8.97 2.38 3.19
C GLN A 28 7.70 2.81 2.45
N MET A 29 7.83 3.57 1.36
CA MET A 29 6.70 3.97 0.52
C MET A 29 5.96 2.76 -0.06
N THR A 30 6.67 1.73 -0.54
CA THR A 30 6.04 0.49 -1.02
C THR A 30 5.27 -0.23 0.08
N VAL A 31 5.85 -0.33 1.28
CA VAL A 31 5.19 -1.00 2.42
C VAL A 31 3.92 -0.24 2.85
N VAL A 32 4.00 1.09 2.92
CA VAL A 32 2.87 1.95 3.24
C VAL A 32 1.78 1.84 2.16
N PHE A 33 2.17 1.87 0.89
CA PHE A 33 1.26 1.70 -0.25
C PHE A 33 0.51 0.36 -0.16
N ASP A 34 1.23 -0.75 0.00
CA ASP A 34 0.65 -2.09 0.14
C ASP A 34 -0.30 -2.19 1.33
N HIS A 35 0.03 -1.54 2.46
CA HIS A 35 -0.79 -1.54 3.65
C HIS A 35 -2.14 -0.89 3.44
N TYR A 36 -2.13 0.34 2.91
CA TYR A 36 -3.36 1.10 2.68
C TYR A 36 -4.19 0.49 1.55
N LEU A 37 -3.55 -0.07 0.53
CA LEU A 37 -4.23 -0.84 -0.52
C LEU A 37 -4.95 -2.05 0.08
N ALA A 38 -4.27 -2.88 0.88
CA ALA A 38 -4.89 -4.03 1.52
C ALA A 38 -6.04 -3.64 2.47
N LYS A 39 -5.86 -2.56 3.23
CA LYS A 39 -6.90 -2.04 4.12
C LYS A 39 -8.13 -1.55 3.37
N ALA A 40 -7.95 -0.91 2.21
CA ALA A 40 -9.04 -0.49 1.35
C ALA A 40 -9.84 -1.69 0.84
N LEU A 41 -9.15 -2.72 0.31
CA LEU A 41 -9.79 -3.86 -0.35
C LEU A 41 -10.56 -4.79 0.59
N VAL A 42 -10.24 -4.83 1.88
CA VAL A 42 -10.94 -5.65 2.89
C VAL A 42 -12.10 -4.90 3.54
N GLY A 43 -12.24 -3.60 3.27
CA GLY A 43 -13.33 -2.78 3.80
C GLY A 43 -14.70 -3.16 3.22
N PRO A 44 -15.80 -2.72 3.87
CA PRO A 44 -17.16 -2.99 3.40
C PRO A 44 -17.48 -2.31 2.06
N ASP A 45 -16.78 -1.23 1.72
CA ASP A 45 -16.83 -0.56 0.42
C ASP A 45 -15.39 -0.34 -0.09
N PRO A 46 -14.86 -1.29 -0.87
CA PRO A 46 -13.50 -1.22 -1.39
C PRO A 46 -13.24 0.00 -2.30
N ILE A 47 -14.23 0.43 -3.10
CA ILE A 47 -14.07 1.53 -4.05
C ILE A 47 -13.94 2.85 -3.30
N GLU A 48 -14.84 3.11 -2.34
CA GLU A 48 -14.77 4.30 -1.50
C GLU A 48 -13.51 4.28 -0.61
N GLY A 49 -13.12 3.11 -0.10
CA GLY A 49 -11.87 2.92 0.64
C GLY A 49 -10.64 3.31 -0.19
N LEU A 50 -10.57 2.88 -1.45
CA LEU A 50 -9.49 3.24 -2.38
C LEU A 50 -9.46 4.74 -2.66
N LYS A 51 -10.63 5.36 -2.91
CA LYS A 51 -10.75 6.82 -3.14
C LYS A 51 -10.23 7.62 -1.94
N ARG A 52 -10.60 7.23 -0.71
CA ARG A 52 -10.16 7.91 0.54
C ARG A 52 -8.66 7.85 0.79
N PHE A 53 -7.99 6.79 0.37
CA PHE A 53 -6.55 6.66 0.48
C PHE A 53 -5.79 7.18 -0.76
N GLY A 54 -6.50 7.80 -1.72
CA GLY A 54 -5.89 8.43 -2.89
C GLY A 54 -5.60 7.49 -4.06
N PHE A 55 -6.04 6.23 -4.02
CA PHE A 55 -5.91 5.27 -5.12
C PHE A 55 -6.97 5.49 -6.22
N ILE A 56 -7.06 6.72 -6.75
CA ILE A 56 -8.15 7.16 -7.64
C ILE A 56 -8.24 6.31 -8.91
N GLU A 57 -7.12 6.06 -9.58
CA GLU A 57 -7.07 5.26 -10.81
C GLU A 57 -7.45 3.79 -10.55
N THR A 58 -6.95 3.21 -9.45
CA THR A 58 -7.30 1.84 -9.04
C THR A 58 -8.79 1.71 -8.72
N ALA A 59 -9.36 2.69 -8.02
CA ALA A 59 -10.78 2.72 -7.72
C ALA A 59 -11.63 2.77 -9.00
N ALA A 60 -11.25 3.62 -9.97
CA ALA A 60 -11.95 3.75 -11.25
C ALA A 60 -11.94 2.44 -12.06
N ILE A 61 -10.79 1.74 -12.10
CA ILE A 61 -10.69 0.43 -12.79
C ILE A 61 -11.56 -0.62 -12.11
N LEU A 62 -11.57 -0.66 -10.77
CA LEU A 62 -12.38 -1.61 -10.02
C LEU A 62 -13.88 -1.34 -10.20
N GLU A 63 -14.28 -0.07 -10.18
CA GLU A 63 -15.66 0.38 -10.44
C GLU A 63 -16.14 -0.01 -11.83
N ALA A 64 -15.30 0.19 -12.86
CA ALA A 64 -15.62 -0.23 -14.22
C ALA A 64 -15.78 -1.75 -14.38
N ARG A 65 -15.04 -2.56 -13.60
CA ARG A 65 -15.13 -4.03 -13.67
C ARG A 65 -16.43 -4.60 -13.09
N ILE A 66 -17.04 -3.95 -12.10
CA ILE A 66 -18.29 -4.42 -11.48
C ILE A 66 -19.49 -4.22 -12.41
N GLN A 67 -19.37 -3.32 -13.39
CA GLN A 67 -20.44 -3.00 -14.34
C GLN A 67 -20.58 -4.01 -15.50
N TYR A 68 -19.68 -5.00 -15.59
CA TYR A 68 -19.68 -6.10 -16.56
C TYR A 68 -19.97 -7.44 -15.88
#